data_AF-A0A7Y2JI25-F1
#
_entry.id   AF-A0A7Y2JI25-F1
#
_cell.length_a   1.000
_cell.length_b   1.000
_cell.length_c   1.000
_cell.angle_alpha   90.00
_cell.angle_beta   90.00
_cell.angle_gamma   90.00
#
_symmetry.space_group_name_H-M   'P 1'
#
loop_
_entity.id
_entity.type
_entity.pdbx_description
1 polymer ?
#
loop_
_entity_poly.entity_id
_entity_poly.type
_entity_poly.pdbx_seq_one_letter_code
_entity_poly.pdbx_strand_id
1 'polypeptide(L)'
;WKDVGTSVRDIVKVGAPASLSNAINPAGMAAVTAAVATLGEAAVAGFGAATRVQSLAIVALLALSAGIGPVVGQNWGADARDRARRAVRFTFLFCLGYGLAIGAALFLLADLIAGLFAEDGESASYTALYLKIVGWTLGGYGILVTANAAMNARSKAVQSMSLSLARIGLVYIPFAWIGVTLAGYPGILTAAAAANILAFWGALVLCRSTGLLAIETPIIRAPAEKLA
;
A
#
# COMPACT_ATOMS: atom_id res chain seq x y z
N TRP A 1 30.39 -18.45 -20.27
CA TRP A 1 30.55 -18.48 -18.80
C TRP A 1 30.84 -17.10 -18.19
N LYS A 2 31.73 -16.26 -18.75
CA LYS A 2 31.92 -14.87 -18.27
C LYS A 2 30.63 -14.02 -18.32
N ASP A 3 29.77 -14.23 -19.31
CA ASP A 3 28.48 -13.51 -19.43
C ASP A 3 27.43 -13.90 -18.40
N VAL A 4 27.54 -15.11 -17.81
CA VAL A 4 26.62 -15.57 -16.75
C VAL A 4 26.90 -14.83 -15.45
N GLY A 5 28.17 -14.61 -15.09
CA GLY A 5 28.54 -13.87 -13.89
C GLY A 5 28.10 -12.40 -13.95
N THR A 6 28.23 -11.76 -15.12
CA THR A 6 27.74 -10.40 -15.34
C THR A 6 26.21 -10.34 -15.25
N SER A 7 25.52 -11.28 -15.89
CA SER A 7 24.04 -11.37 -15.83
C SER A 7 23.53 -11.60 -14.41
N VAL A 8 24.14 -12.50 -13.64
CA VAL A 8 23.79 -12.74 -12.24
C VAL A 8 24.01 -11.50 -11.39
N ARG A 9 25.12 -10.77 -11.59
CA ARG A 9 25.40 -9.53 -10.86
C ARG A 9 24.34 -8.46 -11.12
N ASP A 10 23.88 -8.32 -12.36
CA ASP A 10 22.84 -7.36 -12.72
C ASP A 10 21.46 -7.78 -12.20
N ILE A 11 21.14 -9.08 -12.25
CA ILE A 11 19.93 -9.64 -11.63
C ILE A 11 19.94 -9.38 -10.12
N VAL A 12 21.05 -9.62 -9.41
CA VAL A 12 21.15 -9.42 -7.96
C VAL A 12 21.05 -7.94 -7.60
N LYS A 13 21.66 -7.04 -8.37
CA LYS A 13 21.57 -5.58 -8.12
C LYS A 13 20.13 -5.05 -8.17
N VAL A 14 19.26 -5.65 -8.98
CA VAL A 14 17.84 -5.26 -9.08
C VAL A 14 16.97 -6.10 -8.15
N GLY A 15 17.24 -7.40 -8.09
CA GLY A 15 16.48 -8.39 -7.34
C GLY A 15 16.62 -8.27 -5.83
N ALA A 16 17.81 -7.98 -5.29
CA ALA A 16 18.00 -7.87 -3.85
C ALA A 16 17.21 -6.68 -3.23
N PRO A 17 17.28 -5.45 -3.78
CA PRO A 17 16.43 -4.34 -3.32
C PRO A 17 14.93 -4.62 -3.47
N ALA A 18 14.52 -5.27 -4.57
CA ALA A 18 13.13 -5.64 -4.80
C ALA A 18 12.63 -6.68 -3.78
N SER A 19 13.42 -7.71 -3.48
CA SER A 19 13.10 -8.73 -2.47
C SER A 19 13.02 -8.12 -1.06
N LEU A 20 13.95 -7.22 -0.71
CA LEU A 20 13.90 -6.51 0.56
C LEU A 20 12.63 -5.66 0.67
N SER A 21 12.23 -5.01 -0.43
CA SER A 21 10.98 -4.23 -0.48
C SER A 21 9.74 -5.08 -0.25
N ASN A 22 9.73 -6.32 -0.73
CA ASN A 22 8.63 -7.25 -0.51
C ASN A 22 8.57 -7.76 0.95
N ALA A 23 9.70 -7.80 1.66
CA ALA A 23 9.75 -8.19 3.07
C ALA A 23 9.30 -7.09 4.04
N ILE A 24 9.35 -5.81 3.63
CA ILE A 24 8.97 -4.66 4.45
C ILE A 24 7.54 -4.77 4.99
N ASN A 25 6.58 -5.17 4.14
CA ASN A 25 5.18 -5.21 4.53
C ASN A 25 4.86 -6.38 5.48
N PRO A 26 5.22 -7.64 5.19
CA PRO A 26 5.01 -8.75 6.14
C PRO A 26 5.69 -8.53 7.50
N ALA A 27 6.95 -8.05 7.50
CA ALA A 27 7.67 -7.78 8.75
C ALA A 27 6.97 -6.69 9.58
N GLY A 28 6.54 -5.61 8.95
CA GLY A 28 5.84 -4.55 9.65
C GLY A 28 4.43 -4.94 10.10
N MET A 29 3.73 -5.78 9.31
CA MET A 29 2.45 -6.35 9.73
C MET A 29 2.60 -7.26 10.94
N ALA A 30 3.69 -8.03 11.06
CA ALA A 30 3.96 -8.81 12.27
C ALA A 30 4.10 -7.90 13.51
N ALA A 31 4.79 -6.76 13.38
CA ALA A 31 4.90 -5.76 14.47
C ALA A 31 3.56 -5.10 14.83
N VAL A 32 2.68 -4.86 13.85
CA VAL A 32 1.32 -4.36 14.10
C VAL A 32 0.46 -5.44 14.77
N THR A 33 0.54 -6.70 14.32
CA THR A 33 -0.15 -7.82 14.97
C THR A 33 0.28 -7.98 16.42
N ALA A 34 1.57 -7.75 16.73
CA ALA A 34 2.05 -7.74 18.11
C ALA A 34 1.39 -6.62 18.95
N ALA A 35 1.14 -5.44 18.38
CA ALA A 35 0.37 -4.39 19.05
C ALA A 35 -1.09 -4.83 19.28
N VAL A 36 -1.73 -5.46 18.29
CA VAL A 36 -3.10 -6.01 18.43
C VAL A 36 -3.15 -7.08 19.53
N ALA A 37 -2.11 -7.92 19.65
CA ALA A 37 -2.03 -8.97 20.66
C ALA A 37 -2.07 -8.44 22.10
N THR A 38 -1.69 -7.18 22.33
CA THR A 38 -1.83 -6.55 23.66
C THR A 38 -3.28 -6.37 24.11
N LEU A 39 -4.25 -6.48 23.19
CA LEU A 39 -5.68 -6.33 23.45
C LEU A 39 -6.40 -7.67 23.68
N GLY A 40 -5.70 -8.80 23.61
CA GLY A 40 -6.25 -10.13 23.84
C GLY A 40 -6.56 -10.93 22.57
N GLU A 41 -6.92 -12.20 22.76
CA GLU A 41 -7.08 -13.18 21.68
C GLU A 41 -8.19 -12.82 20.70
N ALA A 42 -9.33 -12.31 21.18
CA ALA A 42 -10.45 -11.88 20.34
C ALA A 42 -10.07 -10.75 19.38
N ALA A 43 -9.22 -9.80 19.81
CA ALA A 43 -8.73 -8.73 18.95
C ALA A 43 -7.81 -9.26 17.83
N VAL A 44 -6.95 -10.23 18.15
CA VAL A 44 -6.07 -10.90 17.17
C VAL A 44 -6.88 -11.71 16.17
N ALA A 45 -7.86 -12.48 16.63
CA ALA A 45 -8.78 -13.23 15.79
C ALA A 45 -9.57 -12.30 14.87
N GLY A 46 -10.15 -11.23 15.41
CA GLY A 46 -10.90 -10.24 14.64
C GLY A 46 -10.05 -9.49 13.60
N PHE A 47 -8.81 -9.12 13.94
CA PHE A 47 -7.85 -8.55 12.99
C PHE A 47 -7.43 -9.54 11.91
N GLY A 48 -7.21 -10.81 12.27
CA GLY A 48 -6.92 -11.89 11.33
C GLY A 48 -8.05 -12.11 10.32
N ALA A 49 -9.29 -12.17 10.80
CA ALA A 49 -10.47 -12.25 9.94
C ALA A 49 -10.58 -11.03 9.01
N ALA A 50 -10.40 -9.82 9.54
CA ALA A 50 -10.48 -8.59 8.74
C ALA A 50 -9.40 -8.50 7.65
N THR A 51 -8.17 -8.93 7.95
CA THR A 51 -7.07 -8.92 6.96
C THR A 51 -7.27 -9.96 5.86
N ARG A 52 -7.97 -11.07 6.10
CA ARG A 52 -8.41 -12.00 5.05
C ARG A 52 -9.43 -11.35 4.12
N VAL A 53 -10.45 -10.68 4.68
CA VAL A 53 -11.43 -9.92 3.89
C VAL A 53 -10.74 -8.83 3.07
N GLN A 54 -9.83 -8.08 3.68
CA GLN A 54 -9.03 -7.07 2.98
C GLN A 54 -8.25 -7.70 1.81
N SER A 55 -7.64 -8.87 2.01
CA SER A 55 -6.85 -9.54 0.97
C SER A 55 -7.68 -9.85 -0.28
N LEU A 56 -8.95 -10.20 -0.11
CA LEU A 56 -9.91 -10.36 -1.20
C LEU A 56 -10.29 -9.01 -1.83
N ALA A 57 -10.56 -8.00 -1.00
CA ALA A 57 -10.95 -6.66 -1.45
C ALA A 57 -9.87 -5.98 -2.31
N ILE A 58 -8.58 -6.26 -2.08
CA ILE A 58 -7.47 -5.64 -2.82
C ILE A 58 -7.04 -6.41 -4.08
N VAL A 59 -7.67 -7.54 -4.43
CA VAL A 59 -7.25 -8.36 -5.59
C VAL A 59 -7.23 -7.53 -6.89
N ALA A 60 -8.23 -6.69 -7.13
CA ALA A 60 -8.26 -5.82 -8.31
C ALA A 60 -7.08 -4.82 -8.34
N LEU A 61 -6.67 -4.32 -7.18
CA LEU A 61 -5.55 -3.39 -7.03
C LEU A 61 -4.21 -4.11 -7.27
N LEU A 62 -4.08 -5.35 -6.81
CA LEU A 62 -2.91 -6.20 -7.08
C LEU A 62 -2.81 -6.56 -8.56
N ALA A 63 -3.93 -6.90 -9.21
CA ALA A 63 -3.97 -7.15 -10.66
C ALA A 63 -3.53 -5.91 -11.45
N LEU A 64 -4.02 -4.72 -11.07
CA LEU A 64 -3.60 -3.47 -11.67
C LEU A 64 -2.11 -3.17 -11.45
N SER A 65 -1.58 -3.50 -10.26
CA SER A 65 -0.16 -3.40 -9.94
C SER A 65 0.70 -4.32 -10.81
N ALA A 66 0.22 -5.52 -11.12
CA ALA A 66 0.92 -6.44 -12.03
C ALA A 66 0.91 -5.91 -13.49
N GLY A 67 -0.18 -5.27 -13.91
CA GLY A 67 -0.33 -4.75 -15.28
C GLY A 67 0.40 -3.43 -15.57
N ILE A 68 0.50 -2.53 -14.58
CA ILE A 68 1.09 -1.19 -14.81
C ILE A 68 2.59 -1.24 -15.10
N GLY A 69 3.31 -2.24 -14.57
CA GLY A 69 4.75 -2.40 -14.76
C GLY A 69 5.16 -2.51 -16.23
N PRO A 70 4.67 -3.53 -16.99
CA PRO A 70 4.93 -3.66 -18.42
C PRO A 70 4.50 -2.44 -19.24
N VAL A 71 3.32 -1.87 -18.95
CA VAL A 71 2.81 -0.69 -19.66
C VAL A 71 3.76 0.49 -19.48
N VAL A 72 4.19 0.78 -18.26
CA VAL A 72 5.13 1.87 -17.99
C VAL A 72 6.49 1.56 -18.61
N GLY A 73 7.04 0.37 -18.40
CA GLY A 73 8.36 -0.02 -18.90
C GLY A 73 8.48 0.08 -20.43
N GLN A 74 7.50 -0.46 -21.16
CA GLN A 74 7.50 -0.42 -22.63
C GLN A 74 7.38 1.02 -23.17
N ASN A 75 6.45 1.81 -22.62
CA ASN A 75 6.28 3.20 -23.07
C ASN A 75 7.48 4.07 -22.68
N TRP A 76 8.12 3.80 -21.54
CA TRP A 76 9.31 4.54 -21.12
C TRP A 76 10.53 4.20 -21.99
N GLY A 77 10.71 2.92 -22.33
CA GLY A 77 11.78 2.46 -23.21
C GLY A 77 11.63 2.95 -24.66
N ALA A 78 10.40 3.15 -25.13
CA ALA A 78 10.09 3.72 -26.45
C ALA A 78 10.09 5.26 -26.48
N ASP A 79 10.57 5.92 -25.43
CA ASP A 79 10.52 7.38 -25.19
C ASP A 79 9.12 8.02 -25.28
N ALA A 80 8.06 7.19 -25.26
CA ALA A 80 6.66 7.61 -25.24
C ALA A 80 6.20 7.97 -23.81
N ARG A 81 6.92 8.88 -23.15
CA ARG A 81 6.73 9.21 -21.72
C ARG A 81 5.32 9.70 -21.40
N ASP A 82 4.68 10.41 -22.32
CA ASP A 82 3.30 10.88 -22.12
C ASP A 82 2.29 9.74 -22.04
N ARG A 83 2.52 8.65 -22.77
CA ARG A 83 1.67 7.45 -22.66
C ARG A 83 1.86 6.78 -21.30
N ALA A 84 3.10 6.67 -20.81
CA ALA A 84 3.37 6.15 -19.47
C ALA A 84 2.70 7.00 -18.38
N ARG A 85 2.79 8.33 -18.47
CA ARG A 85 2.14 9.25 -17.53
C ARG A 85 0.62 9.11 -17.54
N ARG A 86 0.02 8.98 -18.73
CA ARG A 86 -1.43 8.75 -18.86
C ARG A 86 -1.85 7.42 -18.22
N ALA A 87 -1.07 6.36 -18.41
CA ALA A 87 -1.34 5.07 -17.77
C ALA A 87 -1.32 5.18 -16.24
N VAL A 88 -0.28 5.80 -15.65
CA VAL A 88 -0.20 5.99 -14.19
C VAL A 88 -1.35 6.84 -13.66
N ARG A 89 -1.70 7.93 -14.34
CA ARG A 89 -2.85 8.77 -13.96
C ARG A 89 -4.16 7.99 -13.97
N PHE A 90 -4.42 7.22 -15.03
CA PHE A 90 -5.60 6.38 -15.13
C PHE A 90 -5.65 5.34 -14.01
N THR A 91 -4.53 4.65 -13.77
CA THR A 91 -4.38 3.69 -12.67
C THR A 91 -4.70 4.31 -11.32
N PHE A 92 -4.21 5.52 -11.03
CA PHE A 92 -4.49 6.19 -9.76
C PHE A 92 -5.96 6.59 -9.61
N LEU A 93 -6.58 7.09 -10.69
CA LEU A 93 -8.01 7.40 -10.70
C LEU A 93 -8.86 6.14 -10.48
N PHE A 94 -8.48 5.02 -11.11
CA PHE A 94 -9.13 3.73 -10.88
C PHE A 94 -8.98 3.29 -9.42
N CYS A 95 -7.77 3.35 -8.84
CA CYS A 95 -7.55 2.99 -7.44
C CYS A 95 -8.42 3.80 -6.48
N LEU A 96 -8.59 5.11 -6.73
CA LEU A 96 -9.47 5.96 -5.92
C LEU A 96 -10.95 5.57 -6.09
N GLY A 97 -11.43 5.45 -7.34
CA GLY A 97 -12.82 5.10 -7.61
C GLY A 97 -13.19 3.71 -7.06
N TYR A 98 -12.37 2.70 -7.36
CA TYR A 98 -12.52 1.35 -6.82
C TYR A 98 -12.41 1.35 -5.29
N GLY A 99 -11.42 2.05 -4.73
CA GLY A 99 -11.19 2.14 -3.29
C GLY A 99 -12.37 2.74 -2.53
N LEU A 100 -13.00 3.78 -3.07
CA LEU A 100 -14.21 4.36 -2.49
C LEU A 100 -15.41 3.43 -2.62
N ALA A 101 -15.58 2.78 -3.77
CA ALA A 101 -16.67 1.83 -3.98
C ALA A 101 -16.57 0.62 -3.04
N ILE A 102 -15.39 0.02 -2.92
CA ILE A 102 -15.18 -1.11 -2.01
C ILE A 102 -15.23 -0.67 -0.55
N GLY A 103 -14.73 0.53 -0.22
CA GLY A 103 -14.84 1.12 1.13
C GLY A 103 -16.30 1.29 1.55
N ALA A 104 -17.15 1.83 0.66
CA ALA A 104 -18.58 1.94 0.92
C ALA A 104 -19.25 0.58 1.09
N ALA A 105 -18.94 -0.39 0.22
CA ALA A 105 -19.49 -1.75 0.34
C ALA A 105 -19.08 -2.42 1.65
N LEU A 106 -17.80 -2.32 2.03
CA LEU A 106 -17.28 -2.86 3.29
C LEU A 106 -17.89 -2.16 4.49
N PHE A 107 -18.10 -0.85 4.45
CA PHE A 107 -18.73 -0.11 5.54
C PHE A 107 -20.20 -0.55 5.75
N LEU A 108 -20.98 -0.65 4.68
CA LEU A 108 -22.40 -1.03 4.73
C LEU A 108 -22.61 -2.50 5.12
N LEU A 109 -21.70 -3.38 4.69
CA LEU A 109 -21.80 -4.83 4.90
C LEU A 109 -20.89 -5.33 6.03
N ALA A 110 -20.23 -4.44 6.77
CA ALA A 110 -19.19 -4.80 7.74
C ALA A 110 -19.68 -5.81 8.78
N ASP A 111 -20.84 -5.59 9.38
CA ASP A 111 -21.37 -6.46 10.44
C ASP A 111 -21.76 -7.84 9.88
N LEU A 112 -22.33 -7.88 8.67
CA LEU A 112 -22.65 -9.12 7.97
C LEU A 112 -21.39 -9.91 7.63
N ILE A 113 -20.39 -9.24 7.02
CA ILE A 113 -19.12 -9.87 6.66
C ILE A 113 -18.39 -10.35 7.91
N ALA A 114 -18.40 -9.57 8.99
CA ALA A 114 -17.79 -9.95 10.25
C ALA A 114 -18.43 -11.22 10.83
N GLY A 115 -19.76 -11.33 10.82
CA GLY A 115 -20.46 -12.54 11.26
C GLY A 115 -20.19 -13.79 10.41
N LEU A 116 -19.73 -13.62 9.17
CA LEU A 116 -19.32 -14.74 8.30
C LEU A 116 -17.86 -15.16 8.49
N PHE A 117 -16.99 -14.27 8.97
CA PHE A 117 -15.55 -14.48 9.01
C PHE A 117 -14.97 -14.65 10.42
N ALA A 118 -15.69 -14.21 11.46
CA ALA A 118 -15.28 -14.35 12.84
C ALA A 118 -16.00 -15.54 13.52
N GLU A 119 -15.30 -16.19 14.45
CA GLU A 119 -15.79 -17.39 15.14
C GLU A 119 -16.74 -17.05 16.30
N ASP A 120 -16.58 -15.88 16.90
CA ASP A 120 -17.37 -15.40 18.04
C ASP A 120 -17.76 -13.92 17.89
N GLY A 121 -18.70 -13.47 18.73
CA GLY A 121 -19.26 -12.12 18.65
C GLY A 121 -18.27 -11.00 19.00
N GLU A 122 -17.28 -11.26 19.87
CA GLU A 122 -16.27 -10.27 20.24
C GLU A 122 -15.28 -10.07 19.08
N SER A 123 -14.75 -11.16 18.52
CA SER A 123 -13.92 -11.15 17.31
C SER A 123 -14.64 -10.49 16.13
N ALA A 124 -15.94 -10.75 15.97
CA ALA A 124 -16.76 -10.11 14.92
C ALA A 124 -16.80 -8.58 15.09
N SER A 125 -16.91 -8.08 16.32
CA SER A 125 -16.93 -6.64 16.57
C SER A 125 -15.62 -5.96 16.14
N TYR A 126 -14.47 -6.58 16.42
CA TYR A 126 -13.16 -6.13 15.96
C TYR A 126 -13.06 -6.16 14.43
N THR A 127 -13.51 -7.25 13.80
CA THR A 127 -13.54 -7.35 12.33
C THR A 127 -14.38 -6.26 11.70
N ALA A 128 -15.61 -6.06 12.17
CA ALA A 128 -16.52 -5.04 11.62
C ALA A 128 -15.92 -3.64 11.75
N LEU A 129 -15.33 -3.32 12.91
CA LEU A 129 -14.70 -2.03 13.15
C LEU A 129 -13.50 -1.79 12.22
N TYR A 130 -12.66 -2.80 11.99
CA TYR A 130 -11.58 -2.73 11.00
C TYR A 130 -12.12 -2.39 9.61
N LEU A 131 -13.13 -3.13 9.14
CA LEU A 131 -13.70 -2.94 7.80
C LEU A 131 -14.31 -1.54 7.64
N LYS A 132 -15.00 -1.04 8.68
CA LYS A 132 -15.63 0.29 8.69
C LYS A 132 -14.60 1.43 8.63
N ILE A 133 -13.40 1.26 9.19
CA ILE A 133 -12.37 2.31 9.23
C ILE A 133 -11.36 2.16 8.10
N VAL A 134 -10.68 1.01 8.03
CA VAL A 134 -9.56 0.79 7.11
C VAL A 134 -10.06 0.65 5.66
N GLY A 135 -11.27 0.12 5.46
CA GLY A 135 -11.90 -0.08 4.15
C GLY A 135 -11.90 1.19 3.29
N TRP A 136 -12.17 2.36 3.88
CA TRP A 136 -12.16 3.64 3.19
C TRP A 136 -10.79 4.07 2.65
N THR A 137 -9.71 3.50 3.18
CA THR A 137 -8.34 3.89 2.83
C THR A 137 -7.65 2.91 1.87
N LEU A 138 -8.35 1.85 1.44
CA LEU A 138 -7.79 0.83 0.52
C LEU A 138 -7.40 1.41 -0.84
N GLY A 139 -8.05 2.49 -1.30
CA GLY A 139 -7.64 3.20 -2.51
C GLY A 139 -6.23 3.79 -2.41
N GLY A 140 -5.86 4.31 -1.22
CA GLY A 140 -4.51 4.80 -0.96
C GLY A 140 -3.46 3.68 -0.95
N TYR A 141 -3.82 2.51 -0.41
CA TYR A 141 -2.98 1.32 -0.52
C TYR A 141 -2.81 0.86 -1.98
N GLY A 142 -3.88 0.88 -2.77
CA GLY A 142 -3.85 0.58 -4.21
C GLY A 142 -2.90 1.49 -4.98
N ILE A 143 -2.93 2.78 -4.67
CA ILE A 143 -2.00 3.76 -5.24
C ILE A 143 -0.55 3.45 -4.84
N LEU A 144 -0.29 3.09 -3.59
CA LEU A 144 1.06 2.70 -3.16
C LEU A 144 1.60 1.52 -3.95
N VAL A 145 0.84 0.42 -4.08
CA VAL A 145 1.34 -0.80 -4.75
C VAL A 145 1.55 -0.57 -6.25
N THR A 146 0.63 0.15 -6.90
CA THR A 146 0.74 0.49 -8.32
C THR A 146 1.85 1.50 -8.60
N ALA A 147 2.07 2.48 -7.70
CA ALA A 147 3.18 3.42 -7.78
C ALA A 147 4.53 2.71 -7.66
N ASN A 148 4.65 1.78 -6.72
CA ASN A 148 5.84 0.94 -6.56
C ASN A 148 6.15 0.17 -7.85
N ALA A 149 5.15 -0.50 -8.42
CA ALA A 149 5.32 -1.23 -9.69
C ALA A 149 5.75 -0.31 -10.84
N ALA A 150 5.13 0.87 -10.97
CA ALA A 150 5.48 1.85 -12.00
C ALA A 150 6.90 2.43 -11.83
N MET A 151 7.34 2.70 -10.58
CA MET A 151 8.70 3.16 -10.29
C MET A 151 9.73 2.07 -10.53
N ASN A 152 9.44 0.83 -10.13
CA ASN A 152 10.33 -0.32 -10.38
C ASN A 152 10.51 -0.57 -11.88
N ALA A 153 9.45 -0.44 -12.69
CA ALA A 153 9.52 -0.53 -14.15
C ALA A 153 10.45 0.51 -14.81
N ARG A 154 10.88 1.53 -14.05
CA ARG A 154 11.80 2.57 -14.48
C ARG A 154 13.15 2.53 -13.76
N SER A 155 13.46 1.43 -13.10
CA SER A 155 14.67 1.28 -12.28
C SER A 155 14.76 2.30 -11.13
N LYS A 156 13.61 2.80 -10.65
CA LYS A 156 13.50 3.71 -9.49
C LYS A 156 13.14 2.93 -8.22
N ALA A 157 13.85 1.81 -8.02
CA ALA A 157 13.59 0.88 -6.91
C ALA A 157 13.71 1.58 -5.55
N VAL A 158 14.74 2.40 -5.35
CA VAL A 158 14.97 3.13 -4.09
C VAL A 158 13.76 3.99 -3.70
N GLN A 159 13.14 4.68 -4.65
CA GLN A 159 11.92 5.46 -4.42
C GLN A 159 10.72 4.56 -4.05
N SER A 160 10.59 3.40 -4.70
CA SER A 160 9.57 2.40 -4.32
C SER A 160 9.80 1.86 -2.91
N MET A 161 11.05 1.59 -2.53
CA MET A 161 11.36 1.10 -1.18
C MET A 161 11.07 2.17 -0.13
N SER A 162 11.49 3.41 -0.39
CA SER A 162 11.32 4.51 0.56
C SER A 162 9.84 4.80 0.81
N LEU A 163 8.99 4.73 -0.22
CA LEU A 163 7.54 4.86 -0.07
C LEU A 163 6.96 3.77 0.84
N SER A 164 7.36 2.52 0.60
CA SER A 164 6.88 1.36 1.37
C SER A 164 7.35 1.41 2.83
N LEU A 165 8.62 1.75 3.03
CA LEU A 165 9.23 1.87 4.36
C LEU A 165 8.64 3.05 5.13
N ALA A 166 8.39 4.18 4.48
CA ALA A 166 7.73 5.32 5.11
C ALA A 166 6.32 4.94 5.58
N ARG A 167 5.52 4.28 4.74
CA ARG A 167 4.17 3.84 5.10
C ARG A 167 4.17 2.91 6.31
N ILE A 168 4.90 1.78 6.25
CA ILE A 168 4.82 0.77 7.31
C ILE A 168 5.69 1.13 8.51
N GLY A 169 6.94 1.54 8.27
CA GLY A 169 7.97 1.67 9.30
C GLY A 169 7.94 3.02 10.02
N LEU A 170 7.72 4.12 9.28
CA LEU A 170 7.70 5.46 9.87
C LEU A 170 6.30 5.87 10.35
N VAL A 171 5.25 5.39 9.69
CA VAL A 171 3.87 5.76 10.05
C VAL A 171 3.15 4.61 10.75
N TYR A 172 2.91 3.48 10.09
CA TYR A 172 1.96 2.52 10.65
C TYR A 172 2.45 1.90 11.97
N ILE A 173 3.68 1.39 12.04
CA ILE A 173 4.19 0.73 13.26
C ILE A 173 4.22 1.69 14.46
N PRO A 174 4.88 2.86 14.40
CA PRO A 174 4.98 3.73 15.58
C PRO A 174 3.61 4.23 16.04
N PHE A 175 2.76 4.64 15.09
CA PHE A 175 1.44 5.15 15.42
C PHE A 175 0.47 4.05 15.84
N ALA A 176 0.65 2.79 15.44
CA ALA A 176 -0.14 1.67 15.97
C ALA A 176 0.21 1.40 17.44
N TRP A 177 1.50 1.41 17.80
CA TRP A 177 1.94 1.23 19.19
C TRP A 177 1.58 2.40 20.10
N ILE A 178 1.58 3.63 19.58
CA ILE A 178 1.05 4.79 20.31
C ILE A 178 -0.48 4.73 20.36
N GLY A 179 -1.13 4.38 19.25
CA GLY A 179 -2.59 4.35 19.15
C GLY A 179 -3.20 3.30 20.07
N VAL A 180 -2.59 2.12 20.20
CA VAL A 180 -3.10 1.06 21.07
C VAL A 180 -3.10 1.47 22.54
N THR A 181 -2.10 2.24 22.99
CA THR A 181 -2.04 2.70 24.39
C THR A 181 -3.00 3.86 24.68
N LEU A 182 -3.31 4.68 23.68
CA LEU A 182 -4.20 5.83 23.84
C LEU A 182 -5.68 5.51 23.63
N ALA A 183 -6.00 4.62 22.69
CA ALA A 183 -7.36 4.41 22.21
C ALA A 183 -7.67 2.92 21.93
N GLY A 184 -6.81 1.98 22.32
CA GLY A 184 -6.99 0.56 22.05
C GLY A 184 -7.04 0.24 20.56
N TYR A 185 -7.92 -0.68 20.16
CA TYR A 185 -8.03 -1.14 18.78
C TYR A 185 -8.32 -0.02 17.76
N PRO A 186 -9.28 0.92 18.00
CA PRO A 186 -9.46 2.09 17.14
C PRO A 186 -8.17 2.88 16.87
N GLY A 187 -7.27 2.99 17.84
CA GLY A 187 -5.98 3.67 17.66
C GLY A 187 -5.06 2.97 16.66
N ILE A 188 -5.08 1.63 16.61
CA ILE A 188 -4.35 0.86 15.60
C ILE A 188 -4.96 1.10 14.21
N LEU A 189 -6.29 1.15 14.11
CA LEU A 189 -6.98 1.33 12.84
C LEU A 189 -6.81 2.73 12.26
N THR A 190 -6.80 3.76 13.11
CA THR A 190 -6.54 5.13 12.67
C THR A 190 -5.09 5.29 12.21
N ALA A 191 -4.13 4.62 12.84
CA ALA A 191 -2.76 4.55 12.36
C ALA A 191 -2.66 3.89 10.97
N ALA A 192 -3.41 2.82 10.72
CA ALA A 192 -3.49 2.17 9.42
C ALA A 192 -4.05 3.11 8.34
N ALA A 193 -5.15 3.80 8.67
CA ALA A 193 -5.80 4.77 7.80
C ALA A 193 -4.87 5.93 7.45
N ALA A 194 -4.22 6.52 8.47
CA ALA A 194 -3.23 7.58 8.29
C ALA A 194 -2.06 7.14 7.41
N ALA A 195 -1.55 5.92 7.62
CA ALA A 195 -0.47 5.36 6.81
C ALA A 195 -0.87 5.22 5.33
N ASN A 196 -2.10 4.79 5.03
CA ASN A 196 -2.60 4.69 3.66
C ASN A 196 -2.82 6.06 3.00
N ILE A 197 -3.30 7.05 3.75
CA ILE A 197 -3.49 8.43 3.26
C ILE A 197 -2.14 9.10 3.00
N LEU A 198 -1.18 8.94 3.91
CA LEU A 198 0.18 9.47 3.73
C LEU A 198 0.91 8.77 2.58
N ALA A 199 0.69 7.47 2.39
CA ALA A 199 1.20 6.74 1.24
C ALA A 199 0.61 7.24 -0.08
N PHE A 200 -0.69 7.57 -0.11
CA PHE A 200 -1.30 8.21 -1.27
C PHE A 200 -0.57 9.51 -1.64
N TRP A 201 -0.36 10.40 -0.67
CA TRP A 201 0.37 11.64 -0.91
C TRP A 201 1.83 11.39 -1.32
N GLY A 202 2.55 10.51 -0.60
CA GLY A 202 3.94 10.16 -0.90
C GLY A 202 4.12 9.55 -2.28
N ALA A 203 3.16 8.75 -2.75
CA ALA A 203 3.14 8.20 -4.10
C ALA A 203 3.03 9.30 -5.16
N LEU A 204 2.18 10.32 -4.95
CA LEU A 204 2.07 11.45 -5.87
C LEU A 204 3.38 12.24 -5.96
N VAL A 205 4.03 12.49 -4.81
CA VAL A 205 5.33 13.19 -4.75
C VAL A 205 6.42 12.41 -5.47
N LEU A 206 6.58 11.12 -5.18
CA LEU A 206 7.65 10.29 -5.76
C LEU A 206 7.41 9.94 -7.23
N CYS A 207 6.16 9.70 -7.63
CA CYS A 207 5.85 9.55 -9.05
C CYS A 207 6.07 10.87 -9.81
N ARG A 208 5.86 12.03 -9.19
CA ARG A 208 6.26 13.31 -9.80
C ARG A 208 7.78 13.46 -9.89
N SER A 209 8.53 13.24 -8.80
CA SER A 209 9.99 13.41 -8.81
C SER A 209 10.68 12.48 -9.79
N THR A 210 10.11 11.29 -10.01
CA THR A 210 10.60 10.38 -11.04
C THR A 210 10.16 10.79 -12.44
N GLY A 211 9.11 11.59 -12.63
CA GLY A 211 8.57 12.01 -13.92
C GLY A 211 7.46 11.12 -14.48
N LEU A 212 6.96 10.16 -13.67
CA LEU A 212 5.76 9.35 -13.94
C LEU A 212 4.46 10.18 -13.87
N LEU A 213 4.50 11.32 -13.20
CA LEU A 213 3.41 12.28 -13.11
C LEU A 213 3.92 13.70 -13.39
N ALA A 214 3.02 14.52 -13.95
CA ALA A 214 3.22 15.96 -14.11
C ALA A 214 2.07 16.68 -13.39
N ILE A 215 2.13 16.74 -12.05
CA ILE A 215 1.14 17.42 -11.20
C ILE A 215 1.76 18.69 -10.64
N GLU A 216 1.24 19.87 -10.97
CA GLU A 216 1.90 21.15 -10.65
C GLU A 216 1.50 21.77 -9.31
N THR A 217 0.59 21.14 -8.56
CA THR A 217 0.13 21.66 -7.28
C THR A 217 1.30 21.83 -6.29
N PRO A 218 1.42 22.97 -5.58
CA PRO A 218 2.59 23.27 -4.74
C PRO A 218 2.93 22.21 -3.70
N ILE A 219 1.91 21.60 -3.10
CA ILE A 219 2.03 20.55 -2.07
C ILE A 219 2.65 19.25 -2.59
N ILE A 220 2.66 19.05 -3.91
CA ILE A 220 3.29 17.89 -4.58
C ILE A 220 4.58 18.35 -5.27
N ARG A 221 4.57 19.52 -5.90
CA ARG A 221 5.69 20.06 -6.68
C ARG A 221 6.91 20.38 -5.82
N ALA A 222 6.75 21.16 -4.76
CA ALA A 222 7.86 21.61 -3.92
C ALA A 222 8.65 20.45 -3.27
N PRO A 223 8.02 19.42 -2.68
CA PRO A 223 8.76 18.27 -2.17
C PRO A 223 9.35 17.40 -3.28
N ALA A 224 8.69 17.29 -4.44
CA ALA A 224 9.21 16.50 -5.56
C ALA A 224 10.49 17.11 -6.17
N GLU A 225 10.57 18.44 -6.28
CA GLU A 225 11.77 19.14 -6.81
C GLU A 225 12.99 18.96 -5.90
N LYS A 226 12.80 18.79 -4.59
CA LYS A 226 13.90 18.48 -3.65
C LYS A 226 14.42 17.05 -3.77
N LEU A 227 13.68 16.18 -4.44
CA LEU A 227 13.97 14.73 -4.57
C LEU A 227 14.40 14.33 -5.99
N ALA A 228 14.32 15.24 -6.95
CA ALA A 228 14.65 15.04 -8.37
C ALA A 228 16.15 15.21 -8.62
#